data_AF-A0A6A3LE93-F1
#
_entry.id   AF-A0A6A3LE93-F1
#
_cell.length_a   1.000
_cell.length_b   1.000
_cell.length_c   1.000
_cell.angle_alpha   90.00
_cell.angle_beta   90.00
_cell.angle_gamma   90.00
#
_symmetry.space_group_name_H-M   'P 1'
#
loop_
_entity.id
_entity.type
_entity.pdbx_description
1 polymer ?
#
loop_
_entity_poly.entity_id
_entity_poly.type
_entity_poly.pdbx_seq_one_letter_code
_entity_poly.pdbx_strand_id
1 'polypeptide(L)'
;MEIKLPVFLVLLLLLVLLVALPVDMRRKCRQRERIDWETYAQRLVDEGLFHKCYKMSCSSFMALAVKLEPYLPVDEKQSRNRTGIEPATHVYKIQMCLRWLSGGSYHDVREISGVSVSAFYTSIHEVVDAITAHAELQLQFPTSVQAQRRVAKAFEQLSNSHVMKGCVGAVDGWLCPIRVP
;
A
#
# COMPACT_ATOMS: atom_id res chain seq x y z
N MET A 1 22.01 -1.55 -64.81
CA MET A 1 22.42 -1.22 -63.42
C MET A 1 21.32 -0.36 -62.76
N GLU A 2 20.05 -0.73 -62.93
CA GLU A 2 18.89 0.16 -62.73
C GLU A 2 17.95 -0.26 -61.58
N ILE A 3 18.08 -1.50 -61.09
CA ILE A 3 17.12 -2.08 -60.13
C ILE A 3 17.45 -1.72 -58.66
N LYS A 4 18.65 -1.18 -58.39
CA LYS A 4 19.13 -0.95 -57.02
C LYS A 4 18.52 0.28 -56.34
N LEU A 5 18.24 1.34 -57.10
CA LEU A 5 17.69 2.59 -56.59
C LEU A 5 16.24 2.47 -56.07
N PRO A 6 15.29 1.83 -56.79
CA PRO A 6 13.92 1.68 -56.29
C PRO A 6 13.88 0.75 -55.06
N VAL A 7 14.69 -0.31 -55.05
CA VAL A 7 14.79 -1.22 -53.89
C VAL A 7 15.33 -0.49 -52.67
N PHE A 8 16.34 0.36 -52.84
CA PHE A 8 16.91 1.16 -51.76
C PHE A 8 15.89 2.17 -51.21
N LEU A 9 15.15 2.85 -52.08
CA LEU A 9 14.08 3.78 -51.69
C LEU A 9 12.96 3.08 -50.92
N VAL A 10 12.53 1.89 -51.36
CA VAL A 10 11.51 1.10 -50.67
C VAL A 10 12.01 0.63 -49.30
N LEU A 11 13.26 0.19 -49.20
CA LEU A 11 13.90 -0.17 -47.93
C LEU A 11 13.99 1.03 -46.98
N LEU A 12 14.37 2.21 -47.49
CA LEU A 12 14.44 3.44 -46.70
C LEU A 12 13.06 3.85 -46.19
N LEU A 13 12.03 3.76 -47.04
CA LEU A 13 10.63 4.03 -46.67
C LEU A 13 10.10 3.05 -45.62
N LEU A 14 10.42 1.76 -45.76
CA LEU A 14 10.07 0.74 -44.76
C LEU A 14 10.77 0.99 -43.43
N LEU A 15 12.04 1.43 -43.46
CA LEU A 15 12.80 1.75 -42.25
C LEU A 15 12.24 2.99 -41.56
N VAL A 16 11.89 4.02 -42.33
CA VAL A 16 11.22 5.23 -41.82
C VAL A 16 9.86 4.88 -41.24
N LEU A 17 9.07 4.01 -41.89
CA LEU A 17 7.81 3.52 -41.33
C LEU A 17 8.02 2.70 -40.05
N LEU A 18 9.03 1.83 -39.97
CA LEU A 18 9.34 1.05 -38.77
C LEU A 18 9.81 1.93 -37.60
N VAL A 19 10.54 3.00 -37.87
CA VAL A 19 11.02 3.96 -36.85
C VAL A 19 9.92 4.96 -36.46
N ALA A 20 9.07 5.36 -37.41
CA ALA A 20 7.97 6.30 -37.18
C ALA A 20 6.70 5.65 -36.65
N LEU A 21 6.53 4.33 -36.82
CA LEU A 21 5.53 3.58 -36.08
C LEU A 21 5.95 3.62 -34.60
N PRO A 22 5.13 4.23 -33.71
CA PRO A 22 5.39 4.12 -32.30
C PRO A 22 5.20 2.65 -31.95
N VAL A 23 6.29 1.88 -31.87
CA VAL A 23 6.30 0.56 -31.24
C VAL A 23 6.21 0.77 -29.73
N ASP A 24 5.19 1.49 -29.28
CA ASP A 24 4.68 1.35 -27.92
C ASP A 24 3.69 0.19 -27.95
N MET A 25 4.24 -1.01 -28.15
CA MET A 25 3.57 -2.28 -27.83
C MET A 25 3.40 -2.47 -26.31
N ARG A 26 3.68 -1.44 -25.50
CA ARG A 26 3.27 -1.43 -24.10
C ARG A 26 1.78 -1.56 -24.09
N ARG A 27 1.31 -2.73 -23.64
CA ARG A 27 -0.09 -3.00 -23.37
C ARG A 27 -0.65 -1.79 -22.64
N LYS A 28 -1.58 -1.06 -23.27
CA LYS A 28 -2.17 0.15 -22.69
C LYS A 28 -2.59 -0.20 -21.26
N CYS A 29 -2.14 0.59 -20.29
CA CYS A 29 -2.59 0.42 -18.92
C CYS A 29 -4.12 0.48 -18.95
N ARG A 30 -4.80 -0.51 -18.35
CA ARG A 30 -6.26 -0.44 -18.24
C ARG A 30 -6.62 0.87 -17.56
N GLN A 31 -7.52 1.63 -18.16
CA GLN A 31 -8.07 2.82 -17.54
C GLN A 31 -8.71 2.43 -16.22
N ARG A 32 -8.40 3.20 -15.19
CA ARG A 32 -8.89 3.03 -13.83
C ARG A 32 -9.16 4.42 -13.28
N GLU A 33 -10.15 4.52 -12.42
CA GLU A 33 -10.45 5.73 -11.68
C GLU A 33 -9.98 5.56 -10.25
N ARG A 34 -9.37 6.60 -9.69
CA ARG A 34 -8.99 6.64 -8.28
C ARG A 34 -10.11 7.30 -7.51
N ILE A 35 -10.48 6.70 -6.39
CA ILE A 35 -11.34 7.35 -5.42
C ILE A 35 -10.74 8.69 -4.99
N ASP A 36 -11.58 9.72 -4.86
CA ASP A 36 -11.19 10.91 -4.13
C ASP A 36 -11.11 10.59 -2.63
N TRP A 37 -9.87 10.48 -2.14
CA TRP A 37 -9.60 10.13 -0.75
C TRP A 37 -10.23 11.10 0.25
N GLU A 38 -10.21 12.41 -0.01
CA GLU A 38 -10.69 13.39 0.96
C GLU A 38 -12.20 13.26 1.16
N THR A 39 -12.95 13.24 0.07
CA THR A 39 -14.41 13.02 0.10
C THR A 39 -14.75 11.66 0.70
N TYR A 40 -14.01 10.61 0.35
CA TYR A 40 -14.25 9.27 0.89
C TYR A 40 -14.00 9.18 2.40
N ALA A 41 -12.87 9.70 2.86
CA ALA A 41 -12.48 9.70 4.25
C ALA A 41 -13.46 10.53 5.09
N GLN A 42 -13.86 11.71 4.60
CA GLN A 42 -14.82 12.57 5.27
C GLN A 42 -16.17 11.87 5.46
N ARG A 43 -16.70 11.24 4.39
CA ARG A 43 -17.94 10.46 4.50
C ARG A 43 -17.85 9.35 5.55
N LEU A 44 -16.73 8.61 5.60
CA LEU A 44 -16.54 7.58 6.62
C LEU A 44 -16.45 8.15 8.04
N VAL A 45 -15.94 9.36 8.20
CA VAL A 45 -15.93 10.07 9.49
C VAL A 45 -17.36 10.45 9.87
N ASP A 46 -18.12 11.04 8.95
CA ASP A 46 -19.51 11.48 9.17
C ASP A 46 -20.43 10.30 9.51
N GLU A 47 -20.22 9.14 8.89
CA GLU A 47 -20.95 7.90 9.16
C GLU A 47 -20.46 7.15 10.43
N GLY A 48 -19.39 7.62 11.10
CA GLY A 48 -18.80 6.95 12.25
C GLY A 48 -18.17 5.59 11.91
N LEU A 49 -17.78 5.38 10.65
CA LEU A 49 -17.24 4.13 10.13
C LEU A 49 -15.72 4.12 9.99
N PHE A 50 -15.05 5.28 9.97
CA PHE A 50 -13.61 5.37 9.73
C PHE A 50 -12.80 4.45 10.66
N HIS A 51 -13.08 4.48 11.97
CA HIS A 51 -12.41 3.62 12.94
C HIS A 51 -12.64 2.13 12.68
N LYS A 52 -13.84 1.74 12.22
CA LYS A 52 -14.14 0.34 11.89
C LYS A 52 -13.35 -0.13 10.66
N CYS A 53 -13.20 0.74 9.66
CA CYS A 53 -12.52 0.47 8.40
C CYS A 53 -10.98 0.47 8.49
N TYR A 54 -10.41 1.34 9.33
CA TYR A 54 -8.96 1.58 9.41
C TYR A 54 -8.33 1.28 10.78
N LYS A 55 -9.12 0.85 11.78
CA LYS A 55 -8.71 0.52 13.17
C LYS A 55 -8.03 1.68 13.93
N MET A 56 -8.21 2.91 13.46
CA MET A 56 -7.73 4.13 14.09
C MET A 56 -8.63 5.31 13.71
N SER A 57 -8.52 6.45 14.42
CA SER A 57 -9.23 7.67 14.01
C SER A 57 -8.61 8.26 12.74
N CYS A 58 -9.37 9.12 12.04
CA CYS A 58 -8.84 9.87 10.89
C CYS A 58 -7.65 10.75 11.27
N SER A 59 -7.67 11.36 12.47
CA SER A 59 -6.53 12.13 12.97
C SER A 59 -5.26 11.29 13.17
N SER A 60 -5.38 10.08 13.74
CA SER A 60 -4.26 9.15 13.89
C SER A 60 -3.76 8.65 12.54
N PHE A 61 -4.66 8.40 11.59
CA PHE A 61 -4.31 8.04 10.22
C PHE A 61 -3.47 9.14 9.55
N MET A 62 -3.91 10.41 9.63
CA MET A 62 -3.16 11.52 9.05
C MET A 62 -1.82 11.75 9.75
N ALA A 63 -1.75 11.58 11.07
CA ALA A 63 -0.50 11.64 11.80
C ALA A 63 0.49 10.54 11.35
N LEU A 64 -0.01 9.33 11.08
CA LEU A 64 0.79 8.25 10.50
C LEU A 64 1.25 8.59 9.07
N ALA A 65 0.36 9.16 8.24
CA ALA A 65 0.70 9.55 6.88
C ALA A 65 1.87 10.55 6.84
N VAL A 66 1.83 11.58 7.70
CA VAL A 66 2.90 12.55 7.85
C VAL A 66 4.23 11.89 8.27
N LYS A 67 4.19 10.94 9.21
CA LYS A 67 5.39 10.21 9.65
C LYS A 67 6.01 9.37 8.54
N LEU A 68 5.20 8.77 7.69
CA LEU A 68 5.65 7.84 6.64
C LEU A 68 5.92 8.51 5.29
N GLU A 69 5.52 9.76 5.09
CA GLU A 69 5.73 10.50 3.84
C GLU A 69 7.20 10.44 3.34
N PRO A 70 8.23 10.68 4.17
CA PRO A 70 9.63 10.61 3.71
C PRO A 70 10.08 9.23 3.25
N TYR A 71 9.38 8.17 3.67
CA TYR A 71 9.70 6.77 3.38
C TYR A 71 8.95 6.23 2.16
N LEU A 72 7.96 6.97 1.66
CA LEU A 72 7.06 6.54 0.59
C LEU A 72 7.13 7.48 -0.62
N PRO A 73 8.31 7.67 -1.24
CA PRO A 73 8.44 8.54 -2.38
C PRO A 73 7.59 8.05 -3.56
N VAL A 74 7.09 8.99 -4.35
CA VAL A 74 6.31 8.73 -5.56
C VAL A 74 6.99 9.44 -6.72
N ASP A 75 7.43 8.66 -7.71
CA ASP A 75 7.84 9.23 -9.00
C ASP A 75 6.58 9.63 -9.78
N GLU A 76 6.13 10.85 -9.55
CA GLU A 76 4.91 11.38 -10.16
C GLU A 76 4.97 11.36 -11.69
N LYS A 77 6.13 11.68 -12.26
CA LYS A 77 6.33 11.72 -13.71
C LYS A 77 6.17 10.32 -14.29
N GLN A 78 6.84 9.32 -13.72
CA GLN A 78 6.70 7.93 -14.16
C GLN A 78 5.26 7.43 -13.99
N SER A 79 4.61 7.78 -12.89
CA SER A 79 3.23 7.39 -12.59
C SER A 79 2.24 7.94 -13.61
N ARG A 80 2.30 9.26 -13.88
CA ARG A 80 1.48 9.93 -14.91
C ARG A 80 1.73 9.36 -16.29
N ASN A 81 2.99 9.16 -16.67
CA ASN A 81 3.35 8.59 -17.97
C ASN A 81 2.80 7.17 -18.17
N ARG A 82 2.71 6.36 -17.11
CA ARG A 82 2.22 4.98 -17.19
C ARG A 82 0.69 4.88 -17.17
N THR A 83 0.01 5.75 -16.45
CA THR A 83 -1.40 5.58 -16.10
C THR A 83 -2.34 6.64 -16.68
N GLY A 84 -1.81 7.83 -16.99
CA GLY A 84 -2.61 8.97 -17.45
C GLY A 84 -3.50 9.59 -16.37
N ILE A 85 -3.34 9.22 -15.09
CA ILE A 85 -4.12 9.74 -13.95
C ILE A 85 -3.19 10.24 -12.84
N GLU A 86 -3.77 10.93 -11.86
CA GLU A 86 -3.05 11.42 -10.67
C GLU A 86 -2.31 10.28 -9.95
N PRO A 87 -1.03 10.45 -9.57
CA PRO A 87 -0.26 9.41 -8.88
C PRO A 87 -0.91 8.92 -7.58
N ALA A 88 -0.74 7.63 -7.26
CA ALA A 88 -1.07 7.13 -5.92
C ALA A 88 -0.04 7.71 -4.92
N THR A 89 -0.43 8.77 -4.22
CA THR A 89 0.37 9.41 -3.17
C THR A 89 0.64 8.45 -2.01
N HIS A 90 1.52 8.84 -1.07
CA HIS A 90 1.79 8.07 0.15
C HIS A 90 0.49 7.77 0.92
N VAL A 91 -0.47 8.71 0.95
CA VAL A 91 -1.80 8.53 1.55
C VAL A 91 -2.57 7.38 0.91
N TYR A 92 -2.57 7.28 -0.43
CA TYR A 92 -3.21 6.16 -1.12
C TYR A 92 -2.56 4.81 -0.80
N LYS A 93 -1.23 4.77 -0.70
CA LYS A 93 -0.52 3.54 -0.32
C LYS A 93 -0.93 3.09 1.09
N ILE A 94 -0.93 4.03 2.04
CA ILE A 94 -1.28 3.77 3.44
C ILE A 94 -2.74 3.34 3.58
N GLN A 95 -3.69 4.00 2.90
CA GLN A 95 -5.08 3.58 2.99
C GLN A 95 -5.30 2.18 2.41
N MET A 96 -4.65 1.82 1.29
CA MET A 96 -4.77 0.46 0.75
C MET A 96 -4.24 -0.58 1.74
N CYS A 97 -3.05 -0.33 2.29
CA CYS A 97 -2.41 -1.20 3.26
C CYS A 97 -3.28 -1.39 4.51
N LEU A 98 -3.66 -0.30 5.16
CA LEU A 98 -4.44 -0.35 6.40
C LEU A 98 -5.84 -0.93 6.18
N ARG A 99 -6.51 -0.59 5.07
CA ARG A 99 -7.83 -1.15 4.77
C ARG A 99 -7.77 -2.67 4.57
N TRP A 100 -6.72 -3.15 3.92
CA TRP A 100 -6.48 -4.59 3.71
C TRP A 100 -6.14 -5.30 5.02
N LEU A 101 -5.19 -4.77 5.81
CA LEU A 101 -4.83 -5.32 7.13
C LEU A 101 -6.01 -5.30 8.12
N SER A 102 -6.97 -4.39 7.92
CA SER A 102 -8.22 -4.34 8.68
C SER A 102 -9.27 -5.38 8.24
N GLY A 103 -8.91 -6.30 7.34
CA GLY A 103 -9.78 -7.35 6.80
C GLY A 103 -10.54 -6.97 5.52
N GLY A 104 -10.14 -5.90 4.83
CA GLY A 104 -10.73 -5.54 3.54
C GLY A 104 -10.37 -6.53 2.43
N SER A 105 -11.32 -6.82 1.53
CA SER A 105 -11.06 -7.61 0.33
C SER A 105 -10.04 -6.90 -0.56
N TYR A 106 -8.95 -7.57 -0.93
CA TYR A 106 -7.95 -6.98 -1.81
C TYR A 106 -8.53 -6.62 -3.19
N HIS A 107 -9.55 -7.35 -3.65
CA HIS A 107 -10.27 -7.03 -4.88
C HIS A 107 -10.99 -5.68 -4.77
N ASP A 108 -11.70 -5.44 -3.68
CA ASP A 108 -12.49 -4.22 -3.51
C ASP A 108 -11.58 -3.01 -3.28
N VAL A 109 -10.59 -3.17 -2.40
CA VAL A 109 -9.68 -2.08 -2.03
C VAL A 109 -8.89 -1.60 -3.24
N ARG A 110 -8.31 -2.52 -4.04
CA ARG A 110 -7.53 -2.14 -5.22
C ARG A 110 -8.39 -1.49 -6.30
N GLU A 111 -9.65 -1.95 -6.45
CA GLU A 111 -10.58 -1.48 -7.48
C GLU A 111 -10.99 -0.04 -7.17
N ILE A 112 -11.42 0.22 -5.92
CA ILE A 112 -11.73 1.56 -5.41
C ILE A 112 -10.50 2.49 -5.50
N SER A 113 -9.32 1.96 -5.23
CA SER A 113 -8.06 2.73 -5.28
C SER A 113 -7.50 2.90 -6.69
N GLY A 114 -8.15 2.36 -7.72
CA GLY A 114 -7.75 2.53 -9.11
C GLY A 114 -6.37 1.97 -9.45
N VAL A 115 -5.92 0.88 -8.81
CA VAL A 115 -4.58 0.30 -9.04
C VAL A 115 -4.63 -1.11 -9.64
N SER A 116 -3.51 -1.52 -10.25
CA SER A 116 -3.32 -2.92 -10.66
C SER A 116 -3.03 -3.81 -9.44
N VAL A 117 -3.17 -5.13 -9.60
CA VAL A 117 -2.82 -6.11 -8.56
C VAL A 117 -1.36 -5.97 -8.12
N SER A 118 -0.45 -5.82 -9.08
CA SER A 118 0.97 -5.64 -8.77
C SER A 118 1.22 -4.34 -8.00
N ALA A 119 0.64 -3.22 -8.44
CA ALA A 119 0.81 -1.94 -7.75
C ALA A 119 0.22 -1.96 -6.33
N PHE A 120 -0.88 -2.69 -6.11
CA PHE A 120 -1.48 -2.89 -4.79
C PHE A 120 -0.51 -3.59 -3.83
N TYR A 121 0.02 -4.76 -4.20
CA TYR A 121 0.94 -5.50 -3.34
C TYR A 121 2.28 -4.78 -3.17
N THR A 122 2.82 -4.13 -4.21
CA THR A 122 4.01 -3.26 -4.07
C THR A 122 3.76 -2.17 -3.03
N SER A 123 2.60 -1.49 -3.08
CA SER A 123 2.27 -0.45 -2.10
C SER A 123 2.16 -0.99 -0.68
N ILE A 124 1.63 -2.21 -0.49
CA ILE A 124 1.56 -2.85 0.83
C ILE A 124 2.97 -3.09 1.38
N HIS A 125 3.86 -3.69 0.58
CA HIS A 125 5.23 -3.95 1.00
C HIS A 125 5.95 -2.64 1.36
N GLU A 126 5.87 -1.62 0.51
CA GLU A 126 6.46 -0.31 0.77
C GLU A 126 5.97 0.30 2.10
N VAL A 127 4.66 0.22 2.39
CA VAL A 127 4.10 0.75 3.64
C VAL A 127 4.55 -0.06 4.86
N VAL A 128 4.55 -1.39 4.78
CA VAL A 128 5.00 -2.26 5.87
C VAL A 128 6.49 -2.05 6.16
N ASP A 129 7.31 -1.93 5.12
CA ASP A 129 8.74 -1.64 5.24
C ASP A 129 8.96 -0.26 5.86
N ALA A 130 8.19 0.76 5.43
CA ALA A 130 8.24 2.10 6.01
C ALA A 130 7.88 2.12 7.51
N ILE A 131 6.81 1.40 7.91
CA ILE A 131 6.43 1.25 9.33
C ILE A 131 7.56 0.57 10.11
N THR A 132 8.11 -0.50 9.55
CA THR A 132 9.20 -1.28 10.18
C THR A 132 10.53 -0.53 10.21
N ALA A 133 10.75 0.46 9.35
CA ALA A 133 11.93 1.31 9.39
C ALA A 133 11.79 2.51 10.33
N HIS A 134 10.56 2.93 10.66
CA HIS A 134 10.33 4.11 11.48
C HIS A 134 10.55 3.81 12.97
N ALA A 135 11.55 4.45 13.58
CA ALA A 135 12.00 4.16 14.96
C ALA A 135 10.90 4.31 16.02
N GLU A 136 10.05 5.35 15.91
CA GLU A 136 8.97 5.57 16.88
C GLU A 136 7.80 4.58 16.75
N LEU A 137 7.70 3.87 15.62
CA LEU A 137 6.63 2.89 15.37
C LEU A 137 7.07 1.46 15.73
N GLN A 138 8.31 1.27 16.17
CA GLN A 138 8.83 -0.04 16.53
C GLN A 138 8.12 -0.61 17.75
N LEU A 139 7.65 -1.85 17.62
CA LEU A 139 7.18 -2.63 18.76
C LEU A 139 8.38 -3.01 19.64
N GLN A 140 8.43 -2.47 20.85
CA GLN A 140 9.48 -2.78 21.82
C GLN A 140 8.99 -3.85 22.80
N PHE A 141 9.64 -5.01 22.78
CA PHE A 141 9.36 -6.06 23.75
C PHE A 141 9.94 -5.69 25.13
N PRO A 142 9.19 -5.84 26.24
CA PRO A 142 9.72 -5.56 27.57
C PRO A 142 10.79 -6.59 27.95
N THR A 143 12.06 -6.17 27.98
CA THR A 143 13.20 -7.07 28.26
C THR A 143 13.55 -7.20 29.74
N SER A 144 13.24 -6.19 30.56
CA SER A 144 13.48 -6.25 32.01
C SER A 144 12.30 -6.84 32.77
N VAL A 145 12.58 -7.57 33.85
CA VAL A 145 11.54 -8.12 34.75
C VAL A 145 10.60 -7.03 35.26
N GLN A 146 11.12 -5.84 35.54
CA GLN A 146 10.31 -4.70 35.99
C GLN A 146 9.36 -4.21 34.88
N ALA A 147 9.85 -4.06 33.64
CA ALA A 147 9.00 -3.69 32.51
C ALA A 147 7.94 -4.76 32.22
N GLN A 148 8.33 -6.04 32.26
CA GLN A 148 7.41 -7.17 32.08
C GLN A 148 6.30 -7.16 33.12
N ARG A 149 6.63 -6.95 34.41
CA ARG A 149 5.60 -6.82 35.46
C ARG A 149 4.65 -5.65 35.23
N ARG A 150 5.16 -4.51 34.75
CA ARG A 150 4.32 -3.34 34.41
C ARG A 150 3.37 -3.67 33.26
N VAL A 151 3.88 -4.25 32.18
CA VAL A 151 3.07 -4.63 31.01
C VAL A 151 2.04 -5.70 31.40
N ALA A 152 2.44 -6.74 32.13
CA ALA A 152 1.52 -7.77 32.64
C ALA A 152 0.37 -7.21 33.46
N LYS A 153 0.66 -6.25 34.35
CA LYS A 153 -0.37 -5.58 35.12
C LYS A 153 -1.31 -4.74 34.25
N ALA A 154 -0.79 -4.09 33.21
CA ALA A 154 -1.62 -3.33 32.27
C ALA A 154 -2.57 -4.25 31.48
N PHE A 155 -2.10 -5.40 30.98
CA PHE A 155 -2.96 -6.40 30.34
C PHE A 155 -4.05 -6.92 31.29
N GLU A 156 -3.68 -7.24 32.54
CA GLU A 156 -4.64 -7.69 33.56
C GLU A 156 -5.72 -6.63 33.82
N GLN A 157 -5.35 -5.35 33.90
CA GLN A 157 -6.27 -4.23 34.11
C GLN A 157 -7.21 -3.98 32.93
N LEU A 158 -6.74 -4.16 31.70
CA LEU A 158 -7.55 -3.98 30.48
C LEU A 158 -8.47 -5.18 30.20
N SER A 159 -8.17 -6.35 30.77
CA SER A 159 -8.95 -7.56 30.55
C SER A 159 -10.21 -7.63 31.43
N ASN A 160 -11.32 -8.07 30.84
CA ASN A 160 -12.53 -8.37 31.62
C ASN A 160 -12.23 -9.44 32.68
N SER A 161 -12.67 -9.18 33.91
CA SER A 161 -12.45 -10.07 35.07
C SER A 161 -10.98 -10.38 35.38
N HIS A 162 -10.04 -9.55 34.92
CA HIS A 162 -8.61 -9.71 35.20
C HIS A 162 -8.03 -11.07 34.76
N VAL A 163 -8.52 -11.62 33.64
CA VAL A 163 -8.12 -12.95 33.17
C VAL A 163 -6.74 -12.99 32.52
N MET A 164 -6.25 -11.87 31.97
CA MET A 164 -4.96 -11.82 31.24
C MET A 164 -3.76 -11.63 32.19
N LYS A 165 -3.60 -12.52 33.18
CA LYS A 165 -2.51 -12.46 34.14
C LYS A 165 -1.19 -12.92 33.53
N GLY A 166 -0.10 -12.20 33.83
CA GLY A 166 1.24 -12.53 33.35
C GLY A 166 1.47 -12.28 31.85
N CYS A 167 0.49 -11.75 31.12
CA CYS A 167 0.58 -11.47 29.70
C CYS A 167 1.47 -10.23 29.44
N VAL A 168 2.63 -10.42 28.82
CA VAL A 168 3.58 -9.31 28.56
C VAL A 168 3.52 -8.79 27.12
N GLY A 169 2.59 -9.30 26.32
CA GLY A 169 2.41 -8.98 24.91
C GLY A 169 1.43 -9.94 24.25
N ALA A 170 0.91 -9.54 23.09
CA ALA A 170 0.02 -10.34 22.27
C ALA A 170 0.53 -10.38 20.82
N VAL A 171 0.38 -11.54 20.18
CA VAL A 171 0.66 -11.73 18.76
C VAL A 171 -0.62 -12.30 18.15
N ASP A 172 -1.23 -11.55 17.24
CA ASP A 172 -2.40 -12.01 16.47
C ASP A 172 -1.95 -12.59 15.12
N GLY A 173 -2.70 -13.56 14.58
CA GLY A 173 -2.41 -14.16 13.28
C GLY A 173 -1.19 -15.08 13.22
N TRP A 174 -0.67 -15.55 14.36
CA TRP A 174 0.42 -16.53 14.39
C TRP A 174 -0.09 -17.92 13.97
N LEU A 175 0.32 -18.40 12.81
CA LEU A 175 0.14 -19.79 12.42
C LEU A 175 1.30 -20.61 12.97
N CYS A 176 1.08 -21.37 14.04
CA CYS A 176 2.10 -22.24 14.62
C CYS A 176 2.32 -23.46 13.70
N PRO A 177 3.48 -23.61 13.04
CA PRO A 177 3.73 -24.77 12.21
C PRO A 177 3.94 -25.99 13.13
N ILE A 178 3.00 -26.93 13.12
CA ILE A 178 3.14 -28.22 13.80
C ILE A 178 3.73 -29.25 12.84
N ARG A 179 4.67 -30.08 13.34
CA ARG A 179 5.38 -31.06 12.52
C ARG A 179 4.50 -32.25 12.14
N VAL A 180 3.54 -32.59 13.00
CA VAL A 180 2.47 -33.58 12.85
C VAL A 180 1.33 -33.20 13.83
N PRO A 181 0.07 -33.59 13.57
CA PRO A 181 -1.05 -33.40 14.50
C PRO A 181 -0.80 -34.01 15.89
#